data_AF-A0AAJ2F4C6-F1
#
_entry.id   AF-A0AAJ2F4C6-F1
#
_cell.length_a   1.000
_cell.length_b   1.000
_cell.length_c   1.000
_cell.angle_alpha   90.00
_cell.angle_beta   90.00
_cell.angle_gamma   90.00
#
_symmetry.space_group_name_H-M   'P 1'
#
loop_
_entity.id
_entity.type
_entity.pdbx_description
1 polymer ?
#
loop_
_entity_poly.entity_id
_entity_poly.type
_entity_poly.pdbx_seq_one_letter_code
_entity_poly.pdbx_strand_id
1 'polypeptide(L)'
;MNIYSRLTEEEKRIYNSYKNDDLSFKLNEQLRFGDIINYMDEVKLLDSIIDKSEFNNDCLLFRATVERDVIPFINEGIYVNPEYLSTSTKASGIKSFFNESIGAVFLMIYCSKGIKFTDLEANEENSKGEHEILLGRQNEFKVYEDSYITDKKVIKEIAGWKGHDIDKIRKIVISTYDYKFGKSPLISFP
;
A
#
# COMPACT_ATOMS: atom_id res chain seq x y z
N MET A 1 15.34 -13.42 -6.36
CA MET A 1 15.10 -14.75 -5.74
C MET A 1 13.65 -14.75 -5.28
N ASN A 2 12.87 -15.78 -5.60
CA ASN A 2 11.44 -15.84 -5.26
C ASN A 2 11.27 -16.00 -3.73
N ILE A 3 10.52 -15.11 -3.08
CA ILE A 3 10.27 -15.15 -1.63
C ILE A 3 9.43 -16.36 -1.22
N TYR A 4 8.47 -16.75 -2.06
CA TYR A 4 7.46 -17.76 -1.79
C TYR A 4 8.07 -19.16 -1.58
N SER A 5 9.16 -19.48 -2.29
CA SER A 5 9.87 -20.75 -2.13
C SER A 5 10.61 -20.89 -0.80
N ARG A 6 10.77 -19.79 -0.04
CA ARG A 6 11.43 -19.76 1.28
C ARG A 6 10.44 -19.67 2.44
N LEU A 7 9.13 -19.72 2.15
CA LEU A 7 8.08 -19.71 3.15
C LEU A 7 7.84 -21.12 3.68
N THR A 8 7.54 -21.24 4.97
CA THR A 8 7.01 -22.47 5.56
C THR A 8 5.60 -22.74 5.05
N GLU A 9 5.07 -23.95 5.24
CA GLU A 9 3.71 -24.29 4.84
C GLU A 9 2.62 -23.48 5.59
N GLU A 10 2.92 -23.00 6.81
CA GLU A 10 2.05 -22.06 7.52
C GLU A 10 2.11 -20.66 6.92
N GLU A 11 3.31 -20.17 6.64
CA GLU A 11 3.48 -18.86 6.01
C GLU A 11 2.87 -18.80 4.61
N LYS A 12 2.99 -19.87 3.80
CA LYS A 12 2.33 -19.95 2.49
C LYS A 12 0.81 -19.88 2.60
N ARG A 13 0.21 -20.56 3.60
CA ARG A 13 -1.23 -20.51 3.85
C ARG A 13 -1.70 -19.09 4.17
N ILE A 14 -1.01 -18.41 5.08
CA ILE A 14 -1.36 -17.03 5.45
C ILE A 14 -1.10 -16.05 4.29
N TYR A 15 0.02 -16.19 3.59
CA TYR A 15 0.34 -15.38 2.41
C TYR A 15 -0.76 -15.48 1.34
N ASN A 16 -1.19 -16.70 1.01
CA ASN A 16 -2.24 -16.90 0.01
C ASN A 16 -3.60 -16.41 0.50
N SER A 17 -3.93 -16.64 1.78
CA SER A 17 -5.19 -16.19 2.34
C SER A 17 -5.28 -14.67 2.41
N TYR A 18 -4.18 -14.00 2.74
CA TYR A 18 -4.12 -12.54 2.72
C TYR A 18 -4.36 -11.97 1.30
N LYS A 19 -3.75 -12.58 0.28
CA LYS A 19 -3.87 -12.13 -1.13
C LYS A 19 -5.23 -12.46 -1.77
N ASN A 20 -5.79 -13.64 -1.52
CA ASN A 20 -6.92 -14.16 -2.29
C ASN A 20 -8.24 -14.21 -1.52
N ASP A 21 -8.22 -14.16 -0.19
CA ASP A 21 -9.41 -14.26 0.65
C ASP A 21 -9.72 -12.92 1.36
N ASP A 22 -10.76 -12.93 2.21
CA ASP A 22 -11.17 -11.77 3.02
C ASP A 22 -10.19 -11.40 4.14
N LEU A 23 -9.09 -12.16 4.33
CA LEU A 23 -8.19 -11.95 5.45
C LEU A 23 -7.60 -10.54 5.43
N SER A 24 -7.14 -10.05 4.27
CA SER A 24 -6.58 -8.70 4.16
C SER A 24 -7.56 -7.60 4.55
N PHE A 25 -8.85 -7.76 4.24
CA PHE A 25 -9.87 -6.79 4.63
C PHE A 25 -10.10 -6.80 6.14
N LYS A 26 -10.41 -7.98 6.70
CA LYS A 26 -10.76 -8.13 8.13
C LYS A 26 -9.57 -7.79 9.03
N LEU A 27 -8.40 -8.31 8.71
CA LEU A 27 -7.18 -8.11 9.50
C LEU A 27 -6.78 -6.63 9.54
N ASN A 28 -6.75 -5.97 8.39
CA ASN A 28 -6.33 -4.56 8.34
C ASN A 28 -7.35 -3.63 9.00
N GLU A 29 -8.64 -3.97 8.96
CA GLU A 29 -9.66 -3.25 9.73
C GLU A 29 -9.42 -3.39 11.23
N GLN A 30 -9.23 -4.62 11.73
CA GLN A 30 -8.93 -4.87 13.13
C GLN A 30 -7.63 -4.19 13.60
N LEU A 31 -6.59 -4.18 12.77
CA LEU A 31 -5.35 -3.46 13.04
C LEU A 31 -5.57 -1.95 13.20
N ARG A 32 -6.38 -1.34 12.33
CA ARG A 32 -6.75 0.09 12.43
C ARG A 32 -7.54 0.43 13.70
N PHE A 33 -8.36 -0.50 14.18
CA PHE A 33 -9.14 -0.31 15.42
C PHE A 33 -8.41 -0.79 16.69
N GLY A 34 -7.25 -1.46 16.56
CA GLY A 34 -6.49 -1.99 17.68
C GLY A 34 -7.05 -3.27 18.31
N ASP A 35 -7.96 -3.97 17.64
CA ASP A 35 -8.60 -5.21 18.14
C ASP A 35 -8.09 -6.47 17.43
N ILE A 36 -6.83 -6.82 17.68
CA ILE A 36 -6.14 -7.92 16.97
C ILE A 36 -6.15 -9.25 17.71
N ILE A 37 -6.91 -9.39 18.80
CA ILE A 37 -6.85 -10.58 19.69
C ILE A 37 -7.09 -11.87 18.91
N ASN A 38 -8.04 -11.86 17.96
CA ASN A 38 -8.40 -13.01 17.14
C ASN A 38 -7.45 -13.25 15.95
N TYR A 39 -6.45 -12.39 15.76
CA TYR A 39 -5.57 -12.40 14.58
C TYR A 39 -4.07 -12.42 14.94
N MET A 40 -3.73 -12.69 16.20
CA MET A 40 -2.35 -12.60 16.69
C MET A 40 -1.39 -13.53 15.93
N ASP A 41 -1.84 -14.73 15.58
CA ASP A 41 -1.02 -15.71 14.87
C ASP A 41 -0.80 -15.30 13.40
N GLU A 42 -1.84 -14.82 12.73
CA GLU A 42 -1.77 -14.27 11.37
C GLU A 42 -0.85 -13.06 11.31
N VAL A 43 -0.95 -12.16 12.29
CA VAL A 43 -0.05 -11.01 12.42
C VAL A 43 1.40 -11.48 12.55
N LYS A 44 1.68 -12.41 13.46
CA LYS A 44 3.03 -12.94 13.67
C LYS A 44 3.61 -13.59 12.39
N LEU A 45 2.78 -14.35 11.68
CA LEU A 45 3.20 -15.01 10.43
C LEU A 45 3.45 -14.00 9.30
N LEU A 46 2.58 -12.99 9.14
CA LEU A 46 2.78 -11.94 8.15
C LEU A 46 4.00 -11.07 8.43
N ASP A 47 4.23 -10.69 9.70
CA ASP A 47 5.46 -10.00 10.12
C ASP A 47 6.70 -10.85 9.76
N SER A 48 6.69 -12.15 10.07
CA SER A 48 7.76 -13.09 9.70
C SER A 48 8.00 -13.17 8.19
N ILE A 49 6.93 -13.18 7.39
CA ILE A 49 7.02 -13.20 5.92
C ILE A 49 7.68 -11.92 5.40
N ILE A 50 7.24 -10.76 5.89
CA ILE A 50 7.74 -9.44 5.47
C ILE A 50 9.20 -9.25 5.88
N ASP A 51 9.59 -9.75 7.05
CA ASP A 51 10.96 -9.66 7.56
C ASP A 51 12.01 -10.41 6.72
N LYS A 52 11.57 -11.30 5.84
CA LYS A 52 12.47 -12.10 4.99
C LYS A 52 12.99 -11.33 3.77
N SER A 53 12.41 -10.20 3.39
CA SER A 53 12.81 -9.47 2.19
C SER A 53 12.80 -7.96 2.41
N GLU A 54 13.71 -7.27 1.73
CA GLU A 54 13.83 -5.82 1.76
C GLU A 54 14.19 -5.28 0.38
N PHE A 55 13.85 -4.02 0.13
CA PHE A 55 14.21 -3.38 -1.14
C PHE A 55 15.71 -3.07 -1.17
N ASN A 56 16.42 -3.53 -2.20
CA ASN A 56 17.84 -3.24 -2.38
C ASN A 56 18.11 -1.81 -2.91
N ASN A 57 17.07 -1.14 -3.43
CA ASN A 57 17.14 0.19 -4.00
C ASN A 57 15.94 1.01 -3.55
N ASP A 58 16.06 2.32 -3.64
CA ASP A 58 14.93 3.23 -3.49
C ASP A 58 13.82 2.89 -4.51
N CYS A 59 12.57 2.96 -4.09
CA CYS A 59 11.42 2.66 -4.94
C CYS A 59 10.24 3.60 -4.70
N LEU A 60 9.32 3.62 -5.67
CA LEU A 60 8.05 4.35 -5.58
C LEU A 60 6.92 3.33 -5.65
N LEU A 61 6.04 3.40 -4.66
CA LEU A 61 4.85 2.54 -4.56
C LEU A 61 3.59 3.40 -4.61
N PHE A 62 2.50 2.77 -5.06
CA PHE A 62 1.22 3.41 -5.28
C PHE A 62 0.12 2.64 -4.54
N ARG A 63 -0.84 3.35 -3.96
CA ARG A 63 -2.02 2.74 -3.35
C ARG A 63 -3.26 3.59 -3.58
N ALA A 64 -4.34 2.96 -4.00
CA ALA A 64 -5.68 3.55 -3.94
C ALA A 64 -6.35 3.10 -2.63
N THR A 65 -6.97 4.03 -1.91
CA THR A 65 -7.69 3.76 -0.66
C THR A 65 -8.73 4.86 -0.42
N VAL A 66 -9.22 5.00 0.80
CA VAL A 66 -10.23 5.99 1.20
C VAL A 66 -9.76 6.82 2.39
N GLU A 67 -10.29 8.04 2.52
CA GLU A 67 -9.86 9.02 3.53
C GLU A 67 -9.95 8.45 4.96
N ARG A 68 -11.00 7.69 5.26
CA ARG A 68 -11.20 7.08 6.59
C ARG A 68 -10.08 6.12 7.02
N ASP A 69 -9.37 5.52 6.06
CA ASP A 69 -8.31 4.54 6.33
C ASP A 69 -6.93 5.21 6.47
N VAL A 70 -6.81 6.51 6.17
CA VAL A 70 -5.53 7.22 6.13
C VAL A 70 -5.52 8.44 7.05
N ILE A 71 -6.51 9.33 6.90
CA ILE A 71 -6.52 10.65 7.54
C ILE A 71 -6.46 10.60 9.07
N PRO A 72 -7.18 9.68 9.75
CA PRO A 72 -7.08 9.58 11.21
C PRO A 72 -5.67 9.24 11.72
N PHE A 73 -4.81 8.70 10.87
CA PHE A 73 -3.46 8.27 11.23
C PHE A 73 -2.37 9.21 10.72
N ILE A 74 -2.76 10.41 10.25
CA ILE A 74 -1.83 11.50 9.96
C ILE A 74 -1.86 12.48 11.11
N ASN A 75 -0.73 12.66 11.80
CA ASN A 75 -0.55 13.65 12.85
C ASN A 75 0.76 14.41 12.65
N GLU A 76 0.71 15.74 12.74
CA GLU A 76 1.90 16.62 12.64
C GLU A 76 2.80 16.33 11.41
N GLY A 77 2.19 15.97 10.28
CA GLY A 77 2.92 15.66 9.05
C GLY A 77 3.60 14.28 9.03
N ILE A 78 3.21 13.40 9.94
CA ILE A 78 3.63 12.00 10.01
C ILE A 78 2.41 11.11 9.81
N TYR A 79 2.49 10.18 8.86
CA TYR A 79 1.51 9.11 8.67
C TYR A 79 2.04 7.84 9.31
N VAL A 80 1.26 7.23 10.20
CA VAL A 80 1.55 5.91 10.77
C VAL A 80 0.53 4.91 10.25
N ASN A 81 0.93 3.88 9.51
CA ASN A 81 -0.02 2.85 9.08
C ASN A 81 -0.14 1.76 10.14
N PRO A 82 -1.23 1.65 10.91
CA PRO A 82 -1.37 0.54 11.86
C PRO A 82 -1.51 -0.83 11.18
N GLU A 83 -2.01 -0.86 9.94
CA GLU A 83 -2.26 -2.06 9.14
C GLU A 83 -1.10 -2.42 8.20
N TYR A 84 -1.18 -3.57 7.53
CA TYR A 84 -0.29 -3.87 6.40
C TYR A 84 -0.70 -3.07 5.16
N LEU A 85 0.27 -2.43 4.49
CA LEU A 85 -0.01 -1.61 3.32
C LEU A 85 0.18 -2.41 2.03
N SER A 86 -0.93 -2.85 1.47
CA SER A 86 -0.99 -3.38 0.10
C SER A 86 -0.80 -2.23 -0.90
N THR A 87 0.20 -2.34 -1.75
CA THR A 87 0.63 -1.30 -2.69
C THR A 87 0.99 -1.93 -4.04
N SER A 88 1.21 -1.12 -5.07
CA SER A 88 1.73 -1.58 -6.35
C SER A 88 2.98 -0.79 -6.75
N THR A 89 3.90 -1.44 -7.45
CA THR A 89 5.02 -0.75 -8.13
C THR A 89 4.58 -0.03 -9.41
N LYS A 90 3.32 -0.20 -9.84
CA LYS A 90 2.76 0.45 -11.03
C LYS A 90 1.46 1.18 -10.70
N ALA A 91 1.36 2.45 -11.09
CA ALA A 91 0.12 3.22 -10.94
C ALA A 91 -1.07 2.57 -11.66
N SER A 92 -0.85 1.85 -12.78
CA SER A 92 -1.90 1.09 -13.45
C SER A 92 -2.46 -0.07 -12.62
N GLY A 93 -1.65 -0.63 -11.71
CA GLY A 93 -2.04 -1.74 -10.85
C GLY A 93 -3.08 -1.36 -9.80
N ILE A 94 -3.27 -0.06 -9.50
CA ILE A 94 -4.21 0.39 -8.48
C ILE A 94 -5.56 0.89 -9.02
N LYS A 95 -5.72 0.95 -10.36
CA LYS A 95 -6.90 1.56 -11.02
C LYS A 95 -8.22 0.96 -10.56
N SER A 96 -8.28 -0.37 -10.44
CA SER A 96 -9.47 -1.11 -10.04
C SER A 96 -9.85 -0.91 -8.56
N PHE A 97 -8.98 -0.35 -7.73
CA PHE A 97 -9.17 -0.27 -6.28
C PHE A 97 -9.73 1.07 -5.80
N PHE A 98 -9.93 2.04 -6.68
CA PHE A 98 -10.65 3.26 -6.32
C PHE A 98 -12.13 2.94 -6.01
N ASN A 99 -12.65 3.58 -4.97
CA ASN A 99 -14.05 3.52 -4.58
C ASN A 99 -14.74 4.84 -4.96
N GLU A 100 -15.79 4.75 -5.77
CA GLU A 100 -16.49 5.89 -6.36
C GLU A 100 -17.34 6.66 -5.32
N SER A 101 -17.66 6.04 -4.18
CA SER A 101 -18.68 6.57 -3.25
C SER A 101 -18.13 7.17 -1.95
N ILE A 102 -16.83 7.05 -1.69
CA ILE A 102 -16.24 7.39 -0.38
C ILE A 102 -14.88 8.04 -0.64
N GLY A 103 -14.65 9.22 -0.05
CA GLY A 103 -13.48 10.09 -0.22
C GLY A 103 -12.23 9.36 -0.70
N ALA A 104 -12.00 9.36 -2.01
CA ALA A 104 -10.96 8.58 -2.66
C ALA A 104 -9.58 9.16 -2.34
N VAL A 105 -8.63 8.28 -2.01
CA VAL A 105 -7.23 8.64 -1.71
C VAL A 105 -6.30 7.94 -2.67
N PHE A 106 -5.34 8.70 -3.19
CA PHE A 106 -4.20 8.19 -3.94
C PHE A 106 -2.92 8.45 -3.13
N LEU A 107 -2.32 7.38 -2.61
CA LEU A 107 -1.04 7.43 -1.91
C LEU A 107 0.10 7.18 -2.89
N MET A 108 1.11 8.05 -2.82
CA MET A 108 2.41 7.89 -3.46
C MET A 108 3.46 7.75 -2.38
N ILE A 109 4.15 6.62 -2.35
CA ILE A 109 5.02 6.22 -1.24
C ILE A 109 6.45 6.09 -1.74
N TYR A 110 7.30 7.04 -1.36
CA TYR A 110 8.73 7.01 -1.63
C TYR A 110 9.45 6.21 -0.55
N CYS A 111 9.88 5.02 -0.93
CA CYS A 111 10.53 4.07 -0.04
C CYS A 111 12.04 4.10 -0.26
N SER A 112 12.80 4.24 0.82
CA SER A 112 14.26 4.06 0.78
C SER A 112 14.61 2.58 0.68
N LYS A 113 15.81 2.29 0.18
CA LYS A 113 16.42 0.96 0.33
C LYS A 113 16.36 0.50 1.80
N GLY A 114 16.25 -0.82 2.00
CA GLY A 114 16.16 -1.45 3.31
C GLY A 114 14.74 -1.53 3.90
N ILE A 115 13.73 -0.88 3.28
CA ILE A 115 12.35 -1.11 3.74
C ILE A 115 11.95 -2.56 3.48
N LYS A 116 11.37 -3.19 4.49
CA LYS A 116 10.91 -4.58 4.46
C LYS A 116 9.59 -4.71 3.71
N PHE A 117 9.46 -5.77 2.94
CA PHE A 117 8.26 -6.03 2.14
C PHE A 117 8.11 -7.52 1.81
N THR A 118 6.94 -7.91 1.34
CA THR A 118 6.77 -9.15 0.56
C THR A 118 6.08 -8.87 -0.76
N ASP A 119 6.54 -9.53 -1.82
CA ASP A 119 5.89 -9.50 -3.14
C ASP A 119 4.73 -10.50 -3.11
N LEU A 120 3.49 -10.00 -3.22
CA LEU A 120 2.29 -10.83 -3.12
C LEU A 120 1.95 -11.57 -4.43
N GLU A 121 2.69 -11.29 -5.51
CA GLU A 121 2.61 -12.00 -6.79
C GLU A 121 3.78 -12.96 -7.00
N ALA A 122 4.58 -13.24 -5.97
CA ALA A 122 5.73 -14.15 -6.05
C ALA A 122 5.33 -15.63 -6.28
N ASN A 123 4.09 -16.01 -5.97
CA ASN A 123 3.51 -17.29 -6.38
C ASN A 123 2.88 -17.12 -7.77
N GLU A 124 3.14 -18.05 -8.70
CA GLU A 124 2.59 -18.01 -10.07
C GLU A 124 1.05 -17.97 -10.07
N GLU A 125 0.40 -18.65 -9.13
CA GLU A 125 -1.07 -18.66 -8.98
C GLU A 125 -1.63 -17.28 -8.59
N ASN A 126 -0.81 -16.43 -7.97
CA ASN A 126 -1.21 -15.09 -7.54
C ASN A 126 -0.82 -14.00 -8.54
N SER A 127 -0.09 -14.34 -9.61
CA SER A 127 0.41 -13.39 -10.60
C SER A 127 -0.72 -12.89 -11.50
N LYS A 128 -1.40 -11.81 -11.07
CA LYS A 128 -2.48 -11.15 -11.81
C LYS A 128 -2.02 -9.90 -12.57
N GLY A 129 -0.74 -9.54 -12.44
CA GLY A 129 -0.13 -8.38 -13.10
C GLY A 129 -0.42 -7.06 -12.38
N GLU A 130 -0.86 -7.13 -11.12
CA GLU A 130 -1.04 -5.96 -10.25
C GLU A 130 0.30 -5.45 -9.73
N HIS A 131 1.35 -6.28 -9.79
CA HIS A 131 2.69 -6.01 -9.25
C HIS A 131 2.62 -5.58 -7.79
N GLU A 132 1.84 -6.34 -7.01
CA GLU A 132 1.48 -6.00 -5.64
C GLU A 132 2.63 -6.26 -4.67
N ILE A 133 2.94 -5.23 -3.90
CA ILE A 133 3.92 -5.23 -2.81
C ILE A 133 3.17 -4.97 -1.51
N LEU A 134 3.42 -5.81 -0.52
CA LEU A 134 2.91 -5.63 0.83
C LEU A 134 4.02 -5.08 1.73
N LEU A 135 3.84 -3.87 2.25
CA LEU A 135 4.70 -3.31 3.29
C LEU A 135 4.23 -3.74 4.68
N GLY A 136 5.18 -3.76 5.62
CA GLY A 136 4.91 -4.00 7.03
C GLY A 136 3.92 -3.02 7.65
N ARG A 137 3.39 -3.41 8.80
CA ARG A 137 2.55 -2.58 9.67
C ARG A 137 3.40 -1.69 10.59
N GLN A 138 2.76 -0.67 11.14
CA GLN A 138 3.35 0.31 12.07
C GLN A 138 4.57 1.05 11.47
N ASN A 139 4.61 1.21 10.14
CA ASN A 139 5.63 2.06 9.54
C ASN A 139 5.23 3.51 9.73
N GLU A 140 6.24 4.35 9.92
CA GLU A 140 6.08 5.79 9.95
C GLU A 140 6.59 6.39 8.64
N PHE A 141 5.79 7.27 8.06
CA PHE A 141 6.14 8.01 6.87
C PHE A 141 5.98 9.50 7.10
N LYS A 142 6.92 10.28 6.57
CA LYS A 142 6.78 11.73 6.51
C LYS A 142 5.84 12.11 5.37
N VAL A 143 4.87 12.98 5.64
CA VAL A 143 3.97 13.57 4.65
C VAL A 143 4.62 14.80 4.02
N TYR A 144 4.71 14.83 2.70
CA TYR A 144 5.28 15.94 1.92
C TYR A 144 4.24 16.76 1.20
N GLU A 145 3.20 16.09 0.73
CA GLU A 145 2.11 16.71 0.01
C GLU A 145 0.80 16.09 0.48
N ASP A 146 -0.17 16.94 0.71
CA ASP A 146 -1.55 16.60 0.95
C ASP A 146 -2.40 17.61 0.17
N SER A 147 -2.95 17.15 -0.95
CA SER A 147 -3.63 18.00 -1.93
C SER A 147 -4.84 17.29 -2.51
N TYR A 148 -5.69 18.04 -3.22
CA TYR A 148 -6.79 17.45 -3.98
C TYR A 148 -6.51 17.57 -5.48
N ILE A 149 -6.65 16.44 -6.18
CA ILE A 149 -6.74 16.40 -7.64
C ILE A 149 -8.22 16.56 -8.00
N THR A 150 -8.54 17.61 -8.76
CA THR A 150 -9.89 17.89 -9.27
C THR A 150 -9.96 17.88 -10.80
N ASP A 151 -8.81 17.84 -11.48
CA ASP A 151 -8.76 17.71 -12.93
C ASP A 151 -9.28 16.32 -13.36
N LYS A 152 -10.41 16.30 -14.05
CA LYS A 152 -11.09 15.08 -14.50
C LYS A 152 -10.26 14.25 -15.48
N LYS A 153 -9.35 14.86 -16.27
CA LYS A 153 -8.43 14.12 -17.14
C LYS A 153 -7.43 13.35 -16.29
N VAL A 154 -6.83 14.00 -15.29
CA VAL A 154 -5.87 13.38 -14.37
C VAL A 154 -6.54 12.30 -13.53
N ILE A 155 -7.75 12.54 -13.02
CA ILE A 155 -8.53 11.55 -12.27
C ILE A 155 -8.78 10.29 -13.11
N LYS A 156 -9.18 10.43 -14.38
CA LYS A 156 -9.39 9.28 -15.28
C LYS A 156 -8.10 8.53 -15.60
N GLU A 157 -6.97 9.22 -15.67
CA GLU A 157 -5.68 8.58 -15.88
C GLU A 157 -5.29 7.68 -14.69
N ILE A 158 -5.48 8.18 -13.48
CA ILE A 158 -5.13 7.51 -12.21
C ILE A 158 -6.12 6.40 -11.86
N ALA A 159 -7.42 6.66 -11.95
CA ALA A 159 -8.48 5.74 -11.52
C ALA A 159 -9.07 4.90 -12.67
N GLY A 160 -8.67 5.14 -13.92
CA GLY A 160 -9.23 4.46 -15.07
C GLY A 160 -10.71 4.79 -15.27
N TRP A 161 -11.50 3.78 -15.63
CA TRP A 161 -12.95 3.94 -15.88
C TRP A 161 -13.72 4.42 -14.64
N LYS A 162 -13.28 4.03 -13.43
CA LYS A 162 -13.86 4.49 -12.15
C LYS A 162 -13.70 5.98 -11.90
N GLY A 163 -12.74 6.61 -12.58
CA GLY A 163 -12.53 8.06 -12.48
C GLY A 163 -13.67 8.90 -13.07
N HIS A 164 -14.64 8.29 -13.77
CA HIS A 164 -15.80 9.00 -14.30
C HIS A 164 -16.68 9.58 -13.17
N ASP A 165 -16.89 8.81 -12.10
CA ASP A 165 -17.81 9.15 -11.01
C ASP A 165 -17.10 9.77 -9.79
N ILE A 166 -15.79 9.96 -9.87
CA ILE A 166 -14.99 10.58 -8.80
C ILE A 166 -14.80 12.07 -9.08
N ASP A 167 -15.28 12.93 -8.19
CA ASP A 167 -15.14 14.39 -8.32
C ASP A 167 -13.78 14.92 -7.91
N LYS A 168 -13.18 14.31 -6.90
CA LYS A 168 -11.85 14.65 -6.42
C LYS A 168 -11.17 13.43 -5.84
N ILE A 169 -9.86 13.37 -5.99
CA ILE A 169 -9.00 12.38 -5.31
C ILE A 169 -8.09 13.17 -4.36
N ARG A 170 -8.05 12.79 -3.08
CA ARG A 170 -7.04 13.31 -2.15
C ARG A 170 -5.72 12.62 -2.45
N LYS A 171 -4.75 13.38 -2.94
CA LYS A 171 -3.39 12.90 -3.21
C LYS A 171 -2.55 13.15 -1.97
N ILE A 172 -1.91 12.10 -1.48
CA ILE A 172 -0.98 12.21 -0.37
C ILE A 172 0.35 11.59 -0.80
N VAL A 173 1.41 12.41 -0.73
CA VAL A 173 2.78 11.98 -1.02
C VAL A 173 3.51 11.80 0.30
N ILE A 174 4.01 10.60 0.52
CA ILE A 174 4.70 10.22 1.75
C ILE A 174 6.07 9.62 1.44
N SER A 175 7.01 9.65 2.40
CA SER A 175 8.27 8.93 2.29
C SER A 175 8.73 8.32 3.60
N THR A 176 9.53 7.27 3.51
CA THR A 176 10.42 6.86 4.63
C THR A 176 11.36 8.02 5.01
N TYR A 177 11.77 8.10 6.28
CA TYR A 177 12.56 9.22 6.80
C TYR A 177 13.93 9.40 6.12
N ASP A 178 14.56 8.30 5.75
CA ASP A 178 15.90 8.31 5.15
C ASP A 178 15.89 8.58 3.64
N TYR A 179 14.71 8.74 3.04
CA TYR A 179 14.58 9.03 1.61
C TYR A 179 15.08 10.44 1.29
N LYS A 180 16.05 10.55 0.38
CA LYS A 180 16.62 11.83 -0.07
C LYS A 180 16.07 12.20 -1.43
N PHE A 181 15.19 13.21 -1.48
CA PHE A 181 14.77 13.79 -2.76
C PHE A 181 15.95 14.50 -3.43
N GLY A 182 16.46 13.95 -4.54
CA GLY A 182 17.56 14.57 -5.29
C GLY A 182 17.18 15.93 -5.91
N LYS A 183 15.92 16.07 -6.37
CA LYS A 183 15.22 17.31 -6.76
C LYS A 183 13.73 17.10 -6.46
N SER A 184 13.00 18.16 -6.10
CA SER A 184 11.56 18.09 -5.78
C SER A 184 10.84 17.24 -6.83
N PRO A 185 10.09 16.20 -6.44
CA PRO A 185 9.37 15.37 -7.40
C PRO A 185 8.20 16.19 -7.92
N LEU A 186 8.46 17.04 -8.93
CA LEU A 186 7.42 17.44 -9.86
C LEU A 186 7.04 16.16 -10.60
N ILE A 187 6.13 15.41 -10.00
CA ILE A 187 5.47 14.30 -10.67
C ILE A 187 4.57 14.96 -11.71
N SER A 188 5.10 15.14 -12.91
CA SER A 188 4.27 15.27 -14.09
C SER A 188 3.62 13.91 -14.31
N PHE A 189 2.31 13.82 -14.09
CA PHE A 189 1.52 12.79 -14.76
C PHE A 189 1.70 13.01 -16.28
N PRO A 190 1.92 11.96 -17.09
CA PRO A 190 2.10 12.10 -18.53
C PRO A 190 0.91 12.77 -19.26
#